data_AF-A0A7Z0EF58-F1
#
_entry.id   AF-A0A7Z0EF58-F1
#
_cell.length_a   1.000
_cell.length_b   1.000
_cell.length_c   1.000
_cell.angle_alpha   90.00
_cell.angle_beta   90.00
_cell.angle_gamma   90.00
#
_symmetry.space_group_name_H-M   'P 1'
#
loop_
_entity.id
_entity.type
_entity.pdbx_description
1 polymer ?
#
loop_
_entity_poly.entity_id
_entity_poly.type
_entity_poly.pdbx_seq_one_letter_code
_entity_poly.pdbx_strand_id
1 'polypeptide(L)'
;MTQCKDNTIEQTAPPQGLATGTGQSPLHDVVVIGGGAAGLAAATSLARFRHRVAVIDAGEPRNSPAKGIHNYLSRDGMPPAELLRIGREELNRYGADVIEGTVTAVRKALAGPALRFTVELADGRALSARRVLIASGLTDELPDVPDIAQRWGRDVLHCPYCHGWEVRDHNLAVFVTAAPGLHTVQLWRQLSNRVTAVLAPGVTPSDEQWEQFAARGISVVEGTVSELVLTGNALSGLLLASGHVVECDALAISTSVHARVDFLAPLGLRPAPFTIGETVVGSRLETGPMGATEVPGLYAAGNATDLFAQVAGSVSGGLLTASAVNVSLIEEDTAAAVLAVTDHTVPAGITDPHPITSDSARNNDDVEWTGYGREH
;
A
#
# COMPACT_ATOMS: atom_id res chain seq x y z
N MET A 1 -33.24 -41.51 -13.91
CA MET A 1 -32.53 -42.80 -13.74
C MET A 1 -31.42 -42.87 -14.77
N THR A 2 -30.19 -42.52 -14.39
CA THR A 2 -28.94 -43.13 -14.87
C THR A 2 -27.87 -42.71 -13.86
N GLN A 3 -27.14 -43.70 -13.38
CA GLN A 3 -26.40 -43.77 -12.12
C GLN A 3 -25.13 -42.91 -12.08
N CYS A 4 -24.90 -42.33 -10.91
CA CYS A 4 -23.58 -41.99 -10.38
C CYS A 4 -22.63 -43.19 -10.50
N LYS A 5 -21.41 -42.95 -10.98
CA LYS A 5 -20.28 -43.83 -10.74
C LYS A 5 -19.35 -43.13 -9.76
N ASP A 6 -19.24 -43.78 -8.61
CA ASP A 6 -18.29 -43.49 -7.54
C ASP A 6 -16.86 -43.53 -8.08
N ASN A 7 -16.13 -42.43 -7.93
CA ASN A 7 -14.68 -42.43 -8.01
C ASN A 7 -14.14 -42.31 -6.58
N THR A 8 -13.65 -43.43 -6.06
CA THR A 8 -12.97 -43.55 -4.78
C THR A 8 -11.68 -42.73 -4.83
N ILE A 9 -11.61 -41.67 -4.01
CA ILE A 9 -10.38 -40.90 -3.78
C ILE A 9 -9.52 -41.71 -2.80
N GLU A 10 -8.41 -42.26 -3.27
CA GLU A 10 -7.34 -42.77 -2.41
C GLU A 10 -6.79 -41.60 -1.57
N GLN A 11 -7.05 -41.65 -0.26
CA GLN A 11 -6.41 -40.78 0.72
C GLN A 11 -4.95 -41.20 0.90
N THR A 12 -4.04 -40.53 0.20
CA THR A 12 -2.61 -40.59 0.52
C THR A 12 -2.36 -39.79 1.80
N ALA A 13 -1.92 -40.48 2.86
CA ALA A 13 -1.51 -39.87 4.11
C ALA A 13 -0.37 -38.84 3.90
N PRO A 14 -0.33 -37.74 4.69
CA PRO A 14 0.75 -36.77 4.58
C PRO A 14 2.08 -37.37 5.07
N PRO A 15 3.22 -37.03 4.44
CA PRO A 15 4.51 -37.49 4.90
C PRO A 15 4.85 -36.81 6.23
N GLN A 16 4.87 -37.59 7.31
CA GLN A 16 5.48 -37.21 8.58
C GLN A 16 7.00 -37.29 8.41
N GLY A 17 7.64 -36.12 8.33
CA GLY A 17 9.10 -35.96 8.23
C GLY A 17 9.61 -35.11 9.40
N LEU A 18 10.56 -35.67 10.15
CA LEU A 18 11.01 -35.25 11.47
C LEU A 18 11.59 -33.83 11.53
N ALA A 19 11.22 -33.11 12.59
CA ALA A 19 11.95 -31.96 13.08
C ALA A 19 13.23 -32.42 13.79
N THR A 20 14.38 -32.10 13.21
CA THR A 20 15.67 -32.05 13.91
C THR A 20 16.52 -30.94 13.30
N GLY A 21 16.60 -29.79 13.98
CA GLY A 21 17.45 -28.68 13.59
C GLY A 21 17.20 -27.49 14.51
N THR A 22 18.26 -26.92 15.07
CA THR A 22 18.29 -25.75 15.97
C THR A 22 17.21 -24.72 15.61
N GLY A 23 16.41 -24.30 16.60
CA GLY A 23 15.21 -23.44 16.45
C GLY A 23 15.45 -22.04 15.88
N GLN A 24 15.88 -21.96 14.63
CA GLN A 24 15.86 -20.77 13.80
C GLN A 24 14.68 -20.91 12.84
N SER A 25 13.77 -19.94 12.89
CA SER A 25 12.73 -19.81 11.87
C SER A 25 13.39 -19.79 10.49
N PRO A 26 12.89 -20.58 9.54
CA PRO A 26 13.52 -20.68 8.22
C PRO A 26 13.50 -19.33 7.49
N LEU A 27 14.63 -18.98 6.85
CA LEU A 27 14.82 -17.72 6.14
C LEU A 27 13.87 -17.62 4.92
N HIS A 28 13.15 -16.50 4.82
CA HIS A 28 12.37 -16.13 3.63
C HIS A 28 13.21 -15.30 2.65
N ASP A 29 12.93 -15.41 1.35
CA ASP A 29 13.49 -14.48 0.38
C ASP A 29 12.83 -13.10 0.55
N VAL A 30 11.50 -13.10 0.71
CA VAL A 30 10.73 -11.87 0.88
C VAL A 30 9.69 -12.03 1.97
N VAL A 31 9.64 -11.05 2.88
CA VAL A 31 8.48 -10.82 3.74
C VAL A 31 7.71 -9.60 3.24
N VAL A 32 6.44 -9.79 2.92
CA VAL A 32 5.52 -8.73 2.51
C VAL A 32 4.68 -8.35 3.73
N ILE A 33 4.64 -7.07 4.09
CA ILE A 33 3.88 -6.56 5.24
C ILE A 33 2.62 -5.89 4.72
N GLY A 34 1.48 -6.56 4.86
CA GLY A 34 0.15 -6.15 4.40
C GLY A 34 -0.43 -7.11 3.38
N GLY A 35 -1.58 -7.72 3.68
CA GLY A 35 -2.31 -8.66 2.82
C GLY A 35 -3.45 -8.01 2.03
N GLY A 36 -3.32 -6.72 1.72
CA GLY A 36 -4.20 -5.98 0.81
C GLY A 36 -3.82 -6.19 -0.66
N ALA A 37 -4.50 -5.47 -1.56
CA ALA A 37 -4.34 -5.67 -3.02
C ALA A 37 -2.89 -5.49 -3.52
N ALA A 38 -2.15 -4.49 -3.01
CA ALA A 38 -0.74 -4.30 -3.37
C ALA A 38 0.15 -5.47 -2.91
N GLY A 39 -0.01 -5.90 -1.66
CA GLY A 39 0.80 -6.96 -1.07
C GLY A 39 0.54 -8.32 -1.70
N LEU A 40 -0.73 -8.68 -1.93
CA LEU A 40 -1.10 -9.93 -2.58
C LEU A 40 -0.62 -9.99 -4.05
N ALA A 41 -0.72 -8.87 -4.79
CA ALA A 41 -0.20 -8.79 -6.16
C ALA A 41 1.33 -8.97 -6.19
N ALA A 42 2.04 -8.28 -5.28
CA ALA A 42 3.49 -8.39 -5.17
C ALA A 42 3.93 -9.81 -4.79
N ALA A 43 3.31 -10.37 -3.75
CA ALA A 43 3.61 -11.71 -3.25
C ALA A 43 3.36 -12.78 -4.31
N THR A 44 2.25 -12.68 -5.05
CA THR A 44 1.92 -13.63 -6.12
C THR A 44 2.94 -13.59 -7.24
N SER A 45 3.37 -12.38 -7.65
CA SER A 45 4.42 -12.22 -8.66
C SER A 45 5.75 -12.85 -8.20
N LEU A 46 6.19 -12.54 -6.98
CA LEU A 46 7.43 -13.08 -6.40
C LEU A 46 7.39 -14.60 -6.23
N ALA A 47 6.27 -15.15 -5.75
CA ALA A 47 6.09 -16.60 -5.60
C ALA A 47 6.12 -17.32 -6.96
N ARG A 48 5.65 -16.68 -8.04
CA ARG A 48 5.79 -17.21 -9.42
C ARG A 48 7.23 -17.24 -9.93
N PHE A 49 8.11 -16.42 -9.38
CA PHE A 49 9.57 -16.52 -9.56
C PHE A 49 10.22 -17.56 -8.65
N ARG A 50 9.42 -18.34 -7.91
CA ARG A 50 9.85 -19.41 -6.99
C ARG A 50 10.62 -18.90 -5.77
N HIS A 51 10.50 -17.62 -5.45
CA HIS A 51 10.97 -17.08 -4.18
C HIS A 51 10.11 -17.60 -3.04
N ARG A 52 10.74 -17.83 -1.88
CA ARG A 52 10.05 -18.15 -0.65
C ARG A 52 9.48 -16.87 -0.05
N VAL A 53 8.16 -16.68 -0.20
CA VAL A 53 7.45 -15.48 0.23
C VAL A 53 6.56 -15.77 1.44
N ALA A 54 6.55 -14.87 2.42
CA ALA A 54 5.51 -14.81 3.45
C ALA A 54 4.82 -13.45 3.42
N VAL A 55 3.49 -13.45 3.54
CA VAL A 55 2.69 -12.23 3.71
C VAL A 55 2.24 -12.16 5.16
N ILE A 56 2.57 -11.10 5.88
CA ILE A 56 2.03 -10.83 7.22
C ILE A 56 0.88 -9.85 7.07
N ASP A 57 -0.30 -10.20 7.58
CA ASP A 57 -1.50 -9.38 7.43
C ASP A 57 -2.29 -9.25 8.74
N ALA A 58 -2.66 -8.01 9.07
CA ALA A 58 -3.41 -7.68 10.28
C ALA A 58 -4.94 -7.79 10.09
N GLY A 59 -5.43 -8.04 8.87
CA GLY A 59 -6.88 -8.17 8.61
C GLY A 59 -7.64 -6.85 8.56
N GLU A 60 -6.96 -5.71 8.44
CA GLU A 60 -7.53 -4.36 8.49
C GLU A 60 -7.39 -3.61 7.15
N PRO A 61 -8.07 -4.05 6.06
CA PRO A 61 -8.01 -3.34 4.79
C PRO A 61 -8.76 -2.00 4.88
N ARG A 62 -8.15 -0.93 4.32
CA ARG A 62 -8.69 0.44 4.33
C ARG A 62 -10.14 0.51 3.82
N ASN A 63 -10.45 -0.27 2.80
CA ASN A 63 -11.77 -0.29 2.16
C ASN A 63 -12.72 -1.34 2.74
N SER A 64 -12.44 -1.94 3.91
CA SER A 64 -13.38 -2.85 4.59
C SER A 64 -14.79 -2.28 4.81
N PRO A 65 -15.00 -0.96 5.04
CA PRO A 65 -16.37 -0.43 5.21
C PRO A 65 -17.17 -0.36 3.90
N ALA A 66 -16.52 -0.43 2.74
CA ALA A 66 -17.16 -0.30 1.45
C ALA A 66 -17.87 -1.61 1.03
N LYS A 67 -19.03 -1.49 0.41
CA LYS A 67 -19.79 -2.64 -0.12
C LYS A 67 -19.16 -3.26 -1.37
N GLY A 68 -18.45 -2.45 -2.17
CA GLY A 68 -17.93 -2.86 -3.48
C GLY A 68 -16.66 -2.11 -3.85
N ILE A 69 -15.82 -2.75 -4.65
CA ILE A 69 -14.68 -2.17 -5.34
C ILE A 69 -15.12 -1.78 -6.74
N HIS A 70 -14.95 -0.52 -7.11
CA HIS A 70 -15.31 -0.02 -8.43
C HIS A 70 -14.08 0.45 -9.22
N ASN A 71 -14.25 0.58 -10.54
CA ASN A 71 -13.16 0.86 -11.50
C ASN A 71 -12.05 -0.21 -11.52
N TYR A 72 -12.36 -1.42 -11.06
CA TYR A 72 -11.50 -2.58 -11.26
C TYR A 72 -12.07 -3.39 -12.42
N LEU A 73 -11.41 -3.33 -13.58
CA LEU A 73 -11.84 -4.08 -14.77
C LEU A 73 -12.01 -5.58 -14.44
N SER A 74 -13.17 -6.15 -14.82
CA SER A 74 -13.64 -7.52 -14.49
C SER A 74 -14.12 -7.76 -13.05
N ARG A 75 -13.92 -6.82 -12.13
CA ARG A 75 -14.24 -6.94 -10.69
C ARG A 75 -15.08 -5.77 -10.16
N ASP A 76 -15.74 -5.03 -11.04
CA ASP A 76 -16.57 -3.89 -10.65
C ASP A 76 -17.74 -4.33 -9.75
N GLY A 77 -17.91 -3.66 -8.62
CA GLY A 77 -18.89 -4.01 -7.58
C GLY A 77 -18.50 -5.20 -6.68
N MET A 78 -17.31 -5.79 -6.86
CA MET A 78 -16.87 -6.92 -6.03
C MET A 78 -16.67 -6.50 -4.57
N PRO A 79 -17.20 -7.23 -3.58
CA PRO A 79 -16.91 -6.96 -2.18
C PRO A 79 -15.41 -7.00 -1.88
N PRO A 80 -14.86 -6.03 -1.12
CA PRO A 80 -13.43 -6.00 -0.80
C PRO A 80 -12.87 -7.30 -0.24
N ALA A 81 -13.59 -7.92 0.70
CA ALA A 81 -13.19 -9.19 1.31
C ALA A 81 -13.09 -10.33 0.29
N GLU A 82 -13.96 -10.34 -0.73
CA GLU A 82 -13.97 -11.37 -1.76
C GLU A 82 -12.75 -11.26 -2.69
N LEU A 83 -12.35 -10.03 -3.05
CA LEU A 83 -11.12 -9.81 -3.81
C LEU A 83 -9.90 -10.35 -3.05
N LEU A 84 -9.81 -10.05 -1.74
CA LEU A 84 -8.68 -10.52 -0.92
C LEU A 84 -8.71 -12.03 -0.71
N ARG A 85 -9.89 -12.65 -0.55
CA ARG A 85 -10.04 -14.11 -0.48
C ARG A 85 -9.51 -14.78 -1.75
N ILE A 86 -9.94 -14.32 -2.92
CA ILE A 86 -9.48 -14.83 -4.23
C ILE A 86 -7.96 -14.63 -4.37
N GLY A 87 -7.43 -13.46 -4.04
CA GLY A 87 -6.00 -13.18 -4.13
C GLY A 87 -5.15 -14.10 -3.22
N ARG A 88 -5.64 -14.44 -2.02
CA ARG A 88 -4.99 -15.42 -1.14
C ARG A 88 -5.02 -16.83 -1.73
N GLU A 89 -6.13 -17.23 -2.34
CA GLU A 89 -6.22 -18.52 -3.04
C GLU A 89 -5.26 -18.61 -4.23
N GLU A 90 -5.09 -17.52 -4.97
CA GLU A 90 -4.10 -17.43 -6.06
C GLU A 90 -2.67 -17.55 -5.53
N LEU A 91 -2.35 -16.84 -4.44
CA LEU A 91 -1.04 -16.89 -3.80
C LEU A 91 -0.70 -18.30 -3.30
N ASN A 92 -1.65 -18.96 -2.63
CA ASN A 92 -1.48 -20.30 -2.06
C ASN A 92 -1.12 -21.34 -3.13
N ARG A 93 -1.59 -21.18 -4.38
CA ARG A 93 -1.23 -22.09 -5.51
C ARG A 93 0.26 -22.09 -5.83
N TYR A 94 0.99 -21.04 -5.42
CA TYR A 94 2.43 -20.92 -5.60
C TYR A 94 3.23 -21.20 -4.33
N GLY A 95 2.60 -21.73 -3.28
CA GLY A 95 3.27 -22.19 -2.05
C GLY A 95 3.77 -21.08 -1.13
N ALA A 96 3.22 -19.86 -1.27
CA ALA A 96 3.49 -18.76 -0.36
C ALA A 96 2.43 -18.71 0.75
N ASP A 97 2.87 -18.41 1.97
CA ASP A 97 2.03 -18.42 3.16
C ASP A 97 1.48 -17.02 3.46
N VAL A 98 0.25 -16.99 3.99
CA VAL A 98 -0.31 -15.79 4.62
C VAL A 98 -0.43 -16.01 6.12
N ILE A 99 0.27 -15.17 6.87
CA ILE A 99 0.38 -15.23 8.32
C ILE A 99 -0.44 -14.08 8.89
N GLU A 100 -1.46 -14.42 9.66
CA GLU A 100 -2.19 -13.43 10.44
C GLU A 100 -1.28 -12.86 11.53
N GLY A 101 -1.19 -11.53 11.60
CA GLY A 101 -0.41 -10.84 12.61
C GLY A 101 -0.16 -9.37 12.32
N THR A 102 0.16 -8.64 13.38
CA THR A 102 0.53 -7.22 13.33
C THR A 102 2.03 -7.09 13.48
N VAL A 103 2.70 -6.46 12.52
CA VAL A 103 4.14 -6.14 12.63
C VAL A 103 4.34 -4.96 13.56
N THR A 104 5.27 -5.09 14.50
CA THR A 104 5.62 -4.06 15.48
C THR A 104 6.99 -3.44 15.23
N ALA A 105 7.91 -4.16 14.60
CA ALA A 105 9.21 -3.64 14.21
C ALA A 105 9.80 -4.38 13.00
N VAL A 106 10.57 -3.64 12.19
CA VAL A 106 11.52 -4.22 11.23
C VAL A 106 12.92 -3.75 11.61
N ARG A 107 13.87 -4.69 11.69
CA ARG A 107 15.27 -4.40 12.05
C ARG A 107 16.22 -4.98 11.02
N LYS A 108 17.36 -4.31 10.83
CA LYS A 108 18.49 -4.91 10.11
C LYS A 108 19.06 -6.03 10.97
N ALA A 109 19.29 -7.17 10.35
CA ALA A 109 20.10 -8.26 10.89
C ALA A 109 21.29 -8.44 9.94
N LEU A 110 22.50 -8.46 10.48
CA LEU A 110 23.68 -8.82 9.70
C LEU A 110 23.85 -10.34 9.77
N ALA A 111 23.83 -11.01 8.63
CA ALA A 111 24.16 -12.43 8.50
C ALA A 111 25.40 -12.56 7.61
N GLY A 112 26.58 -12.35 8.18
CA GLY A 112 27.82 -12.23 7.39
C GLY A 112 27.82 -10.96 6.53
N PRO A 113 28.29 -11.01 5.26
CA PRO A 113 28.37 -9.82 4.40
C PRO A 113 27.01 -9.38 3.85
N ALA A 114 25.97 -10.22 3.96
CA ALA A 114 24.68 -9.95 3.34
C ALA A 114 23.69 -9.33 4.35
N LEU A 115 23.00 -8.26 3.92
CA LEU A 115 21.95 -7.64 4.70
C LEU A 115 20.74 -8.57 4.79
N ARG A 116 20.23 -8.76 6.00
CA ARG A 116 18.98 -9.45 6.30
C ARG A 116 18.08 -8.54 7.13
N PHE A 117 16.84 -8.95 7.25
CA PHE A 117 15.84 -8.29 8.09
C PHE A 117 15.25 -9.26 9.09
N THR A 118 14.96 -8.76 10.28
CA THR A 118 14.06 -9.41 11.24
C THR A 118 12.77 -8.59 11.28
N VAL A 119 11.63 -9.26 11.07
CA VAL A 119 10.29 -8.69 11.15
C VAL A 119 9.62 -9.24 12.40
N GLU A 120 9.37 -8.37 13.37
CA GLU A 120 8.81 -8.70 14.69
C GLU A 120 7.30 -8.52 14.68
N LEU A 121 6.55 -9.50 15.20
CA LEU A 121 5.10 -9.46 15.33
C LEU A 121 4.70 -9.17 16.78
N ALA A 122 3.48 -8.63 16.95
CA ALA A 122 2.92 -8.28 18.26
C ALA A 122 2.77 -9.46 19.22
N ASP A 123 2.67 -10.69 18.72
CA ASP A 123 2.57 -11.91 19.53
C ASP A 123 3.91 -12.56 19.87
N GLY A 124 5.02 -11.85 19.59
CA GLY A 124 6.37 -12.30 19.89
C GLY A 124 6.99 -13.21 18.83
N ARG A 125 6.27 -13.59 17.78
CA ARG A 125 6.87 -14.26 16.61
C ARG A 125 7.81 -13.30 15.87
N ALA A 126 8.81 -13.87 15.20
CA ALA A 126 9.70 -13.12 14.33
C ALA A 126 10.03 -13.93 13.07
N LEU A 127 10.09 -13.22 11.93
CA LEU A 127 10.48 -13.78 10.64
C LEU A 127 11.79 -13.15 10.17
N SER A 128 12.64 -13.97 9.55
CA SER A 128 13.86 -13.48 8.90
C SER A 128 13.67 -13.43 7.38
N ALA A 129 14.15 -12.36 6.75
CA ALA A 129 14.00 -12.15 5.31
C ALA A 129 15.27 -11.58 4.64
N ARG A 130 15.50 -11.91 3.36
CA ARG A 130 16.50 -11.22 2.52
C ARG A 130 16.03 -9.84 2.09
N ARG A 131 14.73 -9.70 1.78
CA ARG A 131 14.07 -8.45 1.38
C ARG A 131 12.76 -8.28 2.14
N VAL A 132 12.34 -7.03 2.33
CA VAL A 132 11.04 -6.69 2.92
C VAL A 132 10.30 -5.75 1.99
N LEU A 133 9.01 -6.01 1.76
CA LEU A 133 8.12 -5.16 0.97
C LEU A 133 6.96 -4.67 1.83
N ILE A 134 6.81 -3.35 1.95
CA ILE A 134 5.79 -2.69 2.75
C ILE A 134 4.57 -2.40 1.88
N ALA A 135 3.47 -3.06 2.16
CA ALA A 135 2.16 -2.85 1.55
C ALA A 135 1.10 -2.62 2.63
N SER A 136 1.50 -1.97 3.73
CA SER A 136 0.70 -1.80 4.94
C SER A 136 -0.45 -0.81 4.79
N GLY A 137 -0.49 -0.03 3.69
CA GLY A 137 -1.55 0.92 3.39
C GLY A 137 -1.50 2.19 4.24
N LEU A 138 -2.65 2.82 4.41
CA LEU A 138 -2.83 4.06 5.16
C LEU A 138 -4.13 4.05 5.96
N THR A 139 -4.24 4.97 6.92
CA THR A 139 -5.45 5.23 7.69
C THR A 139 -6.03 6.61 7.33
N ASP A 140 -7.36 6.69 7.24
CA ASP A 140 -8.10 7.94 7.07
C ASP A 140 -8.38 8.56 8.45
N GLU A 141 -7.89 9.76 8.70
CA GLU A 141 -8.26 10.59 9.84
C GLU A 141 -9.56 11.34 9.48
N LEU A 142 -10.63 11.00 10.19
CA LEU A 142 -11.97 11.55 9.99
C LEU A 142 -12.18 12.78 10.86
N PRO A 143 -13.01 13.76 10.42
CA PRO A 143 -13.42 14.86 11.28
C PRO A 143 -14.08 14.37 12.57
N ASP A 144 -13.78 15.02 13.69
CA ASP A 144 -14.36 14.74 15.00
C ASP A 144 -15.80 15.29 15.10
N VAL A 145 -16.71 14.62 14.40
CA VAL A 145 -18.15 14.88 14.42
C VAL A 145 -18.85 13.56 14.77
N PRO A 146 -19.80 13.57 15.73
CA PRO A 146 -20.57 12.39 16.08
C PRO A 146 -21.15 11.68 14.85
N ASP A 147 -21.16 10.35 14.90
CA ASP A 147 -21.67 9.46 13.85
C ASP A 147 -20.87 9.39 12.53
N ILE A 148 -19.89 10.26 12.26
CA ILE A 148 -19.10 10.16 11.00
C ILE A 148 -18.41 8.79 10.87
N ALA A 149 -17.72 8.33 11.92
CA ALA A 149 -16.96 7.09 11.87
C ALA A 149 -17.86 5.86 11.68
N GLN A 150 -19.02 5.82 12.33
CA GLN A 150 -20.00 4.73 12.25
C GLN A 150 -20.64 4.61 10.86
N ARG A 151 -20.62 5.70 10.10
CA ARG A 151 -21.30 5.84 8.80
C ARG A 151 -20.33 5.85 7.61
N TRP A 152 -19.03 5.85 7.89
CA TRP A 152 -17.96 5.82 6.90
C TRP A 152 -18.08 4.61 5.97
N GLY A 153 -18.03 4.86 4.66
CA GLY A 153 -18.17 3.85 3.61
C GLY A 153 -19.63 3.40 3.33
N ARG A 154 -20.62 3.94 4.05
CA ARG A 154 -22.05 3.68 3.81
C ARG A 154 -22.71 4.83 3.05
N ASP A 155 -22.75 5.99 3.67
CA ASP A 155 -23.30 7.25 3.12
C ASP A 155 -22.51 8.47 3.60
N VAL A 156 -21.47 8.27 4.44
CA VAL A 156 -20.34 9.19 4.57
C VAL A 156 -19.19 8.64 3.75
N LEU A 157 -18.77 9.38 2.73
CA LEU A 157 -17.94 8.92 1.62
C LEU A 157 -16.77 9.88 1.41
N HIS A 158 -15.70 9.42 0.76
CA HIS A 158 -14.56 10.27 0.41
C HIS A 158 -14.32 10.35 -1.10
N CYS A 159 -14.20 9.21 -1.77
CA CYS A 159 -13.79 9.18 -3.16
C CYS A 159 -15.00 9.13 -4.10
N PRO A 160 -15.23 10.14 -4.95
CA PRO A 160 -16.32 10.14 -5.93
C PRO A 160 -16.14 9.05 -6.99
N TYR A 161 -14.91 8.67 -7.32
CA TYR A 161 -14.66 7.57 -8.24
C TYR A 161 -15.05 6.21 -7.66
N CYS A 162 -15.00 6.04 -6.34
CA CYS A 162 -15.29 4.76 -5.68
C CYS A 162 -16.78 4.55 -5.38
N HIS A 163 -17.50 5.61 -5.02
CA HIS A 163 -18.88 5.50 -4.52
C HIS A 163 -19.87 6.42 -5.24
N GLY A 164 -19.36 7.27 -6.13
CA GLY A 164 -20.14 8.34 -6.73
C GLY A 164 -21.30 7.83 -7.59
N TRP A 165 -21.11 6.69 -8.25
CA TRP A 165 -22.17 6.06 -9.03
C TRP A 165 -23.32 5.60 -8.13
N GLU A 166 -23.02 5.02 -6.96
CA GLU A 166 -24.01 4.47 -6.03
C GLU A 166 -24.89 5.56 -5.40
N VAL A 167 -24.39 6.80 -5.29
CA VAL A 167 -25.11 7.96 -4.74
C VAL A 167 -25.41 9.04 -5.78
N ARG A 168 -25.33 8.70 -7.07
CA ARG A 168 -25.67 9.64 -8.15
C ARG A 168 -27.14 10.10 -8.02
N ASP A 169 -27.40 11.33 -8.44
CA ASP A 169 -28.71 12.00 -8.37
C ASP A 169 -29.31 12.20 -6.96
N HIS A 170 -28.65 11.73 -5.90
CA HIS A 170 -29.01 12.03 -4.51
C HIS A 170 -28.76 13.50 -4.16
N ASN A 171 -29.36 13.97 -3.06
CA ASN A 171 -28.99 15.25 -2.45
C ASN A 171 -27.65 15.10 -1.71
N LEU A 172 -26.59 15.73 -2.20
CA LEU A 172 -25.24 15.56 -1.66
C LEU A 172 -24.80 16.79 -0.87
N ALA A 173 -24.25 16.57 0.31
CA ALA A 173 -23.42 17.57 0.98
C ALA A 173 -21.94 17.22 0.76
N VAL A 174 -21.12 18.20 0.42
CA VAL A 174 -19.65 18.06 0.34
C VAL A 174 -19.04 18.91 1.43
N PHE A 175 -18.61 18.28 2.53
CA PHE A 175 -17.98 18.96 3.65
C PHE A 175 -16.47 19.11 3.40
N VAL A 176 -16.07 20.36 3.17
CA VAL A 176 -14.71 20.75 2.84
C VAL A 176 -14.03 21.31 4.08
N THR A 177 -13.08 20.56 4.62
CA THR A 177 -12.34 20.89 5.85
C THR A 177 -11.02 21.62 5.59
N ALA A 178 -10.54 21.63 4.35
CA ALA A 178 -9.32 22.31 3.94
C ALA A 178 -9.38 22.74 2.46
N ALA A 179 -8.64 23.80 2.09
CA ALA A 179 -8.66 24.39 0.75
C ALA A 179 -8.44 23.39 -0.40
N PRO A 180 -7.50 22.40 -0.31
CA PRO A 180 -7.38 21.38 -1.36
C PRO A 180 -8.66 20.60 -1.62
N GLY A 181 -9.54 20.43 -0.63
CA GLY A 181 -10.81 19.70 -0.78
C GLY A 181 -11.82 20.40 -1.70
N LEU A 182 -11.68 21.70 -1.99
CA LEU A 182 -12.61 22.47 -2.82
C LEU A 182 -12.78 21.89 -4.22
N HIS A 183 -11.73 21.28 -4.80
CA HIS A 183 -11.82 20.67 -6.13
C HIS A 183 -12.83 19.51 -6.17
N THR A 184 -13.02 18.80 -5.04
CA THR A 184 -13.91 17.63 -4.97
C THR A 184 -15.37 17.99 -5.15
N VAL A 185 -15.77 19.23 -4.81
CA VAL A 185 -17.14 19.72 -4.97
C VAL A 185 -17.61 19.58 -6.42
N GLN A 186 -16.75 19.93 -7.37
CA GLN A 186 -17.06 19.82 -8.80
C GLN A 186 -17.13 18.37 -9.30
N LEU A 187 -16.34 17.48 -8.68
CA LEU A 187 -16.37 16.05 -8.98
C LEU A 187 -17.69 15.43 -8.51
N TRP A 188 -18.15 15.75 -7.31
CA TRP A 188 -19.46 15.31 -6.82
C TRP A 188 -20.61 15.94 -7.60
N ARG A 189 -20.46 17.20 -8.04
CA ARG A 189 -21.41 17.87 -8.95
C ARG A 189 -21.53 17.19 -10.31
N GLN A 190 -20.54 16.41 -10.73
CA GLN A 190 -20.68 15.59 -11.94
C GLN A 190 -21.71 14.45 -11.79
N LEU A 191 -21.95 14.01 -10.55
CA LEU A 191 -22.77 12.84 -10.22
C LEU A 191 -24.19 13.21 -9.77
N SER A 192 -24.39 14.44 -9.30
CA SER A 192 -25.70 14.95 -8.93
C SER A 192 -25.85 16.42 -9.29
N ASN A 193 -27.07 16.84 -9.64
CA ASN A 193 -27.42 18.25 -9.79
C ASN A 193 -27.78 18.93 -8.45
N ARG A 194 -27.85 18.17 -7.36
CA ARG A 194 -28.23 18.64 -6.02
C ARG A 194 -27.02 18.53 -5.10
N VAL A 195 -26.19 19.56 -5.10
CA VAL A 195 -24.94 19.59 -4.31
C VAL A 195 -24.87 20.87 -3.49
N THR A 196 -24.66 20.70 -2.18
CA THR A 196 -24.32 21.78 -1.27
C THR A 196 -22.87 21.60 -0.78
N ALA A 197 -22.00 22.55 -1.07
CA ALA A 197 -20.68 22.62 -0.45
C ALA A 197 -20.84 23.21 0.96
N VAL A 198 -20.38 22.47 1.97
CA VAL A 198 -20.31 22.95 3.36
C VAL A 198 -18.86 23.25 3.68
N LEU A 199 -18.53 24.51 3.90
CA LEU A 199 -17.18 24.98 4.11
C LEU A 199 -16.91 25.12 5.60
N ALA A 200 -15.87 24.44 6.10
CA ALA A 200 -15.37 24.65 7.45
C ALA A 200 -14.82 26.09 7.59
N PRO A 201 -14.86 26.69 8.80
CA PRO A 201 -14.30 28.02 9.02
C PRO A 201 -12.84 28.13 8.54
N GLY A 202 -12.54 29.20 7.80
CA GLY A 202 -11.21 29.43 7.22
C GLY A 202 -10.95 28.78 5.87
N VAL A 203 -11.89 27.98 5.34
CA VAL A 203 -11.85 27.50 3.97
C VAL A 203 -12.55 28.51 3.05
N THR A 204 -11.76 29.21 2.24
CA THR A 204 -12.28 30.23 1.32
C THR A 204 -12.04 29.81 -0.13
N PRO A 205 -13.08 29.64 -0.96
CA PRO A 205 -12.92 29.49 -2.40
C PRO A 205 -12.33 30.76 -3.02
N SER A 206 -11.50 30.59 -4.04
CA SER A 206 -11.07 31.69 -4.91
C SER A 206 -12.25 32.28 -5.69
N ASP A 207 -12.07 33.49 -6.23
CA ASP A 207 -13.07 34.14 -7.09
C ASP A 207 -13.50 33.24 -8.26
N GLU A 208 -12.53 32.57 -8.91
CA GLU A 208 -12.81 31.61 -9.97
C GLU A 208 -13.66 30.43 -9.47
N GLN A 209 -13.36 29.87 -8.30
CA GLN A 209 -14.15 28.77 -7.74
C GLN A 209 -15.57 29.22 -7.37
N TRP A 210 -15.75 30.43 -6.86
CA TRP A 210 -17.08 31.00 -6.62
C TRP A 210 -17.88 31.12 -7.90
N GLU A 211 -17.28 31.66 -8.97
CA GLU A 211 -17.91 31.75 -10.29
C GLU A 211 -18.28 30.36 -10.82
N GLN A 212 -17.38 29.38 -10.71
CA GLN A 212 -17.63 28.01 -11.15
C GLN A 212 -18.73 27.31 -10.34
N PHE A 213 -18.79 27.53 -9.03
CA PHE A 213 -19.84 26.98 -8.16
C PHE A 213 -21.20 27.57 -8.53
N ALA A 214 -21.28 28.89 -8.68
CA ALA A 214 -22.49 29.58 -9.11
C ALA A 214 -22.95 29.12 -10.50
N ALA A 215 -22.04 29.04 -11.47
CA ALA A 215 -22.32 28.62 -12.84
C ALA A 215 -22.86 27.18 -12.94
N ARG A 216 -22.51 26.31 -12.00
CA ARG A 216 -23.00 24.92 -11.94
C ARG A 216 -24.14 24.71 -10.94
N GLY A 217 -24.64 25.78 -10.33
CA GLY A 217 -25.76 25.71 -9.37
C GLY A 217 -25.41 24.97 -8.08
N ILE A 218 -24.18 25.07 -7.63
CA ILE A 218 -23.74 24.52 -6.33
C ILE A 218 -24.10 25.54 -5.25
N SER A 219 -24.90 25.12 -4.28
CA SER A 219 -25.14 25.93 -3.07
C SER A 219 -23.91 25.86 -2.17
N VAL A 220 -23.60 26.96 -1.49
CA VAL A 220 -22.46 27.01 -0.56
C VAL A 220 -22.94 27.53 0.78
N VAL A 221 -22.59 26.81 1.83
CA VAL A 221 -22.89 27.16 3.22
C VAL A 221 -21.59 27.11 4.01
N GLU A 222 -21.29 28.16 4.76
CA GLU A 222 -20.16 28.19 5.68
C GLU A 222 -20.63 27.86 7.11
N GLY A 223 -19.89 27.02 7.82
CA GLY A 223 -20.14 26.80 9.24
C GLY A 223 -19.46 25.55 9.81
N THR A 224 -19.34 25.53 11.13
CA THR A 224 -18.89 24.36 11.87
C THR A 224 -20.00 23.33 11.94
N VAL A 225 -19.78 22.13 11.38
CA VAL A 225 -20.68 20.99 11.53
C VAL A 225 -20.57 20.45 12.97
N SER A 226 -21.69 20.35 13.68
CA SER A 226 -21.74 19.86 15.06
C SER A 226 -22.20 18.41 15.18
N GLU A 227 -23.12 17.97 14.33
CA GLU A 227 -23.64 16.60 14.33
C GLU A 227 -24.23 16.22 12.96
N LEU A 228 -24.35 14.92 12.71
CA LEU A 228 -25.14 14.39 11.60
C LEU A 228 -26.61 14.31 12.02
N VAL A 229 -27.51 14.73 11.15
CA VAL A 229 -28.96 14.58 11.36
C VAL A 229 -29.39 13.25 10.75
N LEU A 230 -30.08 12.43 11.54
CA LEU A 230 -30.57 11.12 11.13
C LEU A 230 -32.10 11.05 11.18
N THR A 231 -32.69 10.49 10.13
CA THR A 231 -34.11 10.09 10.12
C THR A 231 -34.18 8.57 10.19
N GLY A 232 -34.51 8.03 11.36
CA GLY A 232 -34.33 6.60 11.64
C GLY A 232 -32.85 6.22 11.61
N ASN A 233 -32.45 5.34 10.69
CA ASN A 233 -31.05 4.92 10.50
C ASN A 233 -30.43 5.50 9.20
N ALA A 234 -31.12 6.42 8.52
CA ALA A 234 -30.64 7.07 7.31
C ALA A 234 -30.06 8.46 7.63
N LEU A 235 -28.98 8.83 6.93
CA LEU A 235 -28.49 10.22 6.96
C LEU A 235 -29.55 11.10 6.29
N SER A 236 -29.88 12.23 6.92
CA SER A 236 -30.80 13.22 6.35
C SER A 236 -30.26 14.65 6.37
N GLY A 237 -29.09 14.90 6.97
CA GLY A 237 -28.45 16.20 6.91
C GLY A 237 -27.27 16.40 7.85
N LEU A 238 -26.80 17.64 7.90
CA LEU A 238 -25.76 18.14 8.80
C LEU A 238 -26.35 19.27 9.65
N LEU A 239 -26.22 19.20 10.97
CA LEU A 239 -26.51 20.34 11.84
C LEU A 239 -25.23 21.19 11.97
N LEU A 240 -25.35 22.48 11.70
CA LEU A 240 -24.30 23.45 11.96
C LEU A 240 -24.45 24.02 13.37
N ALA A 241 -23.34 24.49 13.95
CA ALA A 241 -23.33 25.16 15.26
C ALA A 241 -24.25 26.40 15.35
N SER A 242 -24.65 26.97 14.20
CA SER A 242 -25.63 28.05 14.10
C SER A 242 -27.08 27.60 14.31
N GLY A 243 -27.34 26.28 14.36
CA GLY A 243 -28.68 25.70 14.36
C GLY A 243 -29.26 25.47 12.96
N HIS A 244 -28.57 25.87 11.90
CA HIS A 244 -28.99 25.61 10.52
C HIS A 244 -28.76 24.13 10.16
N VAL A 245 -29.73 23.52 9.49
CA VAL A 245 -29.61 22.14 8.97
C VAL A 245 -29.42 22.18 7.46
N VAL A 246 -28.33 21.57 7.00
CA VAL A 246 -28.10 21.30 5.57
C VAL A 246 -28.60 19.90 5.26
N GLU A 247 -29.72 19.78 4.57
CA GLU A 247 -30.30 18.48 4.21
C GLU A 247 -29.45 17.75 3.17
N CYS A 248 -29.21 16.45 3.37
CA CYS A 248 -28.54 15.58 2.40
C CYS A 248 -28.86 14.10 2.63
N ASP A 249 -28.80 13.31 1.56
CA ASP A 249 -28.95 11.85 1.59
C ASP A 249 -27.59 11.15 1.73
N ALA A 250 -26.50 11.83 1.33
CA ALA A 250 -25.13 11.37 1.46
C ALA A 250 -24.18 12.55 1.70
N LEU A 251 -23.12 12.28 2.47
CA LEU A 251 -22.08 13.22 2.82
C LEU A 251 -20.76 12.81 2.18
N ALA A 252 -20.15 13.70 1.42
CA ALA A 252 -18.76 13.59 1.01
C ALA A 252 -17.86 14.39 1.96
N ILE A 253 -16.78 13.79 2.45
CA ILE A 253 -15.77 14.45 3.28
C ILE A 253 -14.37 14.26 2.69
N SER A 254 -13.50 15.24 2.88
CA SER A 254 -12.05 15.07 2.69
C SER A 254 -11.43 14.62 4.02
N THR A 255 -10.50 13.67 3.96
CA THR A 255 -9.78 13.12 5.12
C THR A 255 -8.30 13.46 5.02
N SER A 256 -7.64 13.62 6.17
CA SER A 256 -6.18 13.52 6.22
C SER A 256 -5.82 12.05 6.19
N VAL A 257 -4.76 11.67 5.48
CA VAL A 257 -4.42 10.25 5.29
C VAL A 257 -2.98 9.94 5.69
N HIS A 258 -2.77 8.89 6.47
CA HIS A 258 -1.47 8.60 7.09
C HIS A 258 -1.00 7.18 6.81
N ALA A 259 0.14 7.06 6.13
CA ALA A 259 0.75 5.75 5.88
C ALA A 259 1.07 5.00 7.17
N ARG A 260 0.74 3.70 7.21
CA ARG A 260 0.96 2.84 8.38
C ARG A 260 2.37 2.25 8.37
N VAL A 261 3.36 3.02 8.82
CA VAL A 261 4.78 2.64 8.69
C VAL A 261 5.62 2.86 9.96
N ASP A 262 5.00 3.10 11.11
CA ASP A 262 5.70 3.40 12.38
C ASP A 262 6.65 2.28 12.83
N PHE A 263 6.35 1.03 12.47
CA PHE A 263 7.21 -0.13 12.72
C PHE A 263 8.57 -0.07 11.99
N LEU A 264 8.78 0.89 11.09
CA LEU A 264 10.06 1.15 10.42
C LEU A 264 10.95 2.13 11.18
N ALA A 265 10.48 2.74 12.28
CA ALA A 265 11.27 3.67 13.10
C ALA A 265 12.66 3.11 13.51
N PRO A 266 12.83 1.81 13.83
CA PRO A 266 14.16 1.24 14.11
C PRO A 266 15.15 1.28 12.94
N LEU A 267 14.66 1.44 11.71
CA LEU A 267 15.47 1.61 10.50
C LEU A 267 15.77 3.09 10.18
N GLY A 268 15.26 4.02 10.99
CA GLY A 268 15.36 5.46 10.75
C GLY A 268 14.31 6.02 9.79
N LEU A 269 13.43 5.17 9.27
CA LEU A 269 12.40 5.60 8.32
C LEU A 269 11.17 6.13 9.05
N ARG A 270 10.65 7.25 8.54
CA ARG A 270 9.43 7.90 9.01
C ARG A 270 8.59 8.33 7.80
N PRO A 271 7.25 8.40 7.92
CA PRO A 271 6.44 8.93 6.84
C PRO A 271 6.72 10.43 6.68
N ALA A 272 6.95 10.87 5.45
CA ALA A 272 7.13 12.27 5.09
C ALA A 272 5.76 12.95 4.91
N PRO A 273 5.59 14.22 5.31
CA PRO A 273 4.40 15.00 5.01
C PRO A 273 4.13 15.03 3.50
N PHE A 274 2.87 14.85 3.11
CA PHE A 274 2.43 15.00 1.74
C PHE A 274 1.56 16.25 1.61
N THR A 275 1.94 17.15 0.71
CA THR A 275 1.27 18.44 0.54
C THR A 275 0.60 18.56 -0.82
N ILE A 276 -0.55 19.23 -0.85
CA ILE A 276 -1.16 19.76 -2.07
C ILE A 276 -1.15 21.28 -1.95
N GLY A 277 -0.35 21.93 -2.80
CA GLY A 277 0.00 23.33 -2.59
C GLY A 277 0.72 23.50 -1.25
N GLU A 278 0.20 24.41 -0.42
CA GLU A 278 0.77 24.72 0.91
C GLU A 278 0.13 23.90 2.05
N THR A 279 -0.89 23.09 1.75
CA THR A 279 -1.61 22.32 2.77
C THR A 279 -1.07 20.90 2.87
N VAL A 280 -0.70 20.48 4.08
CA VAL A 280 -0.41 19.07 4.39
C VAL A 280 -1.73 18.31 4.41
N VAL A 281 -1.88 17.30 3.56
CA VAL A 281 -3.12 16.48 3.45
C VAL A 281 -2.89 15.05 3.95
N GLY A 282 -1.71 14.75 4.47
CA GLY A 282 -1.37 13.43 4.93
C GLY A 282 0.12 13.19 5.05
N SER A 283 0.49 11.91 5.17
CA SER A 283 1.88 11.48 5.18
C SER A 283 2.06 10.13 4.48
N ARG A 284 3.20 9.97 3.80
CA ARG A 284 3.52 8.78 3.00
C ARG A 284 4.97 8.35 3.21
N LEU A 285 5.28 7.08 2.96
CA LEU A 285 6.66 6.63 2.86
C LEU A 285 7.24 7.04 1.50
N GLU A 286 8.42 7.66 1.50
CA GLU A 286 9.09 8.05 0.26
C GLU A 286 9.80 6.85 -0.37
N THR A 287 9.64 6.73 -1.69
CA THR A 287 10.27 5.68 -2.49
C THR A 287 10.65 6.18 -3.87
N GLY A 288 11.59 5.49 -4.52
CA GLY A 288 11.82 5.61 -5.95
C GLY A 288 10.65 5.04 -6.80
N PRO A 289 10.71 5.18 -8.13
CA PRO A 289 9.60 4.82 -9.04
C PRO A 289 9.11 3.37 -8.95
N MET A 290 9.98 2.44 -8.59
CA MET A 290 9.63 1.02 -8.40
C MET A 290 9.51 0.63 -6.92
N GLY A 291 9.35 1.60 -6.02
CA GLY A 291 9.09 1.33 -4.60
C GLY A 291 10.34 1.09 -3.74
N ALA A 292 11.56 1.27 -4.27
CA ALA A 292 12.77 1.18 -3.43
C ALA A 292 12.82 2.32 -2.41
N THR A 293 13.12 2.01 -1.15
CA THR A 293 13.38 3.01 -0.08
C THR A 293 14.85 3.38 -0.02
N GLU A 294 15.23 4.34 0.82
CA GLU A 294 16.64 4.64 1.11
C GLU A 294 17.37 3.52 1.85
N VAL A 295 16.65 2.55 2.43
CA VAL A 295 17.24 1.37 3.06
C VAL A 295 17.38 0.26 2.01
N PRO A 296 18.62 -0.16 1.65
CA PRO A 296 18.82 -1.22 0.66
C PRO A 296 18.08 -2.50 1.07
N GLY A 297 17.36 -3.11 0.12
CA GLY A 297 16.60 -4.33 0.37
C GLY A 297 15.22 -4.14 1.00
N LEU A 298 14.83 -2.90 1.34
CA LEU A 298 13.50 -2.54 1.79
C LEU A 298 12.75 -1.75 0.70
N TYR A 299 11.54 -2.21 0.40
CA TYR A 299 10.68 -1.65 -0.64
C TYR A 299 9.30 -1.33 -0.09
N ALA A 300 8.52 -0.49 -0.77
CA ALA A 300 7.14 -0.20 -0.40
C ALA A 300 6.25 0.07 -1.62
N ALA A 301 4.96 -0.22 -1.49
CA ALA A 301 3.97 -0.12 -2.55
C ALA A 301 2.56 0.19 -2.02
N GLY A 302 1.66 0.57 -2.94
CA GLY A 302 0.25 0.87 -2.63
C GLY A 302 0.08 2.14 -1.81
N ASN A 303 -0.96 2.18 -0.99
CA ASN A 303 -1.29 3.38 -0.21
C ASN A 303 -0.26 3.79 0.86
N ALA A 304 0.76 2.96 1.13
CA ALA A 304 1.89 3.39 1.97
C ALA A 304 2.76 4.46 1.27
N THR A 305 2.77 4.50 -0.08
CA THR A 305 3.64 5.39 -0.88
C THR A 305 2.86 6.29 -1.85
N ASP A 306 1.66 5.87 -2.28
CA ASP A 306 0.75 6.64 -3.13
C ASP A 306 -0.64 6.73 -2.48
N LEU A 307 -0.93 7.90 -1.91
CA LEU A 307 -2.15 8.18 -1.16
C LEU A 307 -3.43 8.13 -2.01
N PHE A 308 -3.30 8.32 -3.33
CA PHE A 308 -4.42 8.36 -4.28
C PHE A 308 -4.61 7.05 -5.04
N ALA A 309 -3.71 6.08 -4.88
CA ALA A 309 -3.83 4.80 -5.55
C ALA A 309 -5.16 4.11 -5.17
N GLN A 310 -6.05 3.97 -6.15
CA GLN A 310 -7.20 3.07 -6.06
C GLN A 310 -6.72 1.61 -6.06
N VAL A 311 -7.64 0.66 -5.87
CA VAL A 311 -7.30 -0.78 -5.78
C VAL A 311 -6.51 -1.26 -6.99
N ALA A 312 -6.92 -0.90 -8.22
CA ALA A 312 -6.21 -1.27 -9.44
C ALA A 312 -4.79 -0.65 -9.50
N GLY A 313 -4.65 0.62 -9.11
CA GLY A 313 -3.35 1.29 -9.00
C GLY A 313 -2.45 0.61 -7.96
N SER A 314 -3.01 0.19 -6.83
CA SER A 314 -2.30 -0.55 -5.78
C SER A 314 -1.81 -1.91 -6.26
N VAL A 315 -2.62 -2.65 -7.04
CA VAL A 315 -2.19 -3.90 -7.69
C VAL A 315 -1.01 -3.65 -8.64
N SER A 316 -1.10 -2.62 -9.48
CA SER A 316 -0.03 -2.24 -10.41
C SER A 316 1.25 -1.88 -9.66
N GLY A 317 1.16 -1.03 -8.63
CA GLY A 317 2.29 -0.64 -7.79
C GLY A 317 2.96 -1.84 -7.12
N GLY A 318 2.17 -2.77 -6.56
CA GLY A 318 2.67 -4.01 -5.98
C GLY A 318 3.46 -4.87 -6.98
N LEU A 319 2.94 -5.00 -8.22
CA LEU A 319 3.61 -5.76 -9.28
C LEU A 319 4.93 -5.13 -9.74
N LEU A 320 4.96 -3.80 -9.90
CA LEU A 320 6.17 -3.07 -10.26
C LEU A 320 7.25 -3.22 -9.17
N THR A 321 6.85 -3.08 -7.90
CA THR A 321 7.78 -3.24 -6.77
C THR A 321 8.29 -4.66 -6.64
N ALA A 322 7.44 -5.67 -6.83
CA ALA A 322 7.87 -7.07 -6.88
C ALA A 322 8.93 -7.32 -7.96
N SER A 323 8.84 -6.65 -9.11
CA SER A 323 9.85 -6.78 -10.18
C SER A 323 11.22 -6.27 -9.72
N ALA A 324 11.27 -5.13 -9.02
CA ALA A 324 12.52 -4.60 -8.47
C ALA A 324 13.09 -5.49 -7.35
N VAL A 325 12.23 -6.04 -6.48
CA VAL A 325 12.64 -7.01 -5.45
C VAL A 325 13.26 -8.26 -6.10
N ASN A 326 12.62 -8.79 -7.15
CA ASN A 326 13.11 -9.96 -7.87
C ASN A 326 14.50 -9.72 -8.48
N VAL A 327 14.69 -8.60 -9.17
CA VAL A 327 16.01 -8.23 -9.72
C VAL A 327 17.06 -8.18 -8.62
N SER A 328 16.76 -7.51 -7.51
CA SER A 328 17.70 -7.39 -6.38
C SER A 328 18.07 -8.75 -5.76
N LEU A 329 17.15 -9.71 -5.72
CA LEU A 329 17.44 -11.07 -5.23
C LEU A 329 18.31 -11.86 -6.20
N ILE A 330 18.03 -11.75 -7.50
CA ILE A 330 18.80 -12.40 -8.57
C ILE A 330 20.23 -11.86 -8.61
N GLU A 331 20.42 -10.55 -8.45
CA GLU A 331 21.73 -9.92 -8.38
C GLU A 331 22.55 -10.44 -7.19
N GLU A 332 21.93 -10.53 -5.99
CA GLU A 332 22.57 -11.10 -4.81
C GLU A 332 22.96 -12.57 -5.03
N ASP A 333 22.07 -13.38 -5.59
CA ASP A 333 22.34 -14.80 -5.86
C ASP A 333 23.42 -14.99 -6.93
N THR A 334 23.44 -14.13 -7.95
CA THR A 334 24.47 -14.13 -8.99
C THR A 334 25.83 -13.75 -8.40
N ALA A 335 25.91 -12.71 -7.57
CA ALA A 335 27.13 -12.31 -6.91
C ALA A 335 27.68 -13.43 -5.99
N ALA A 336 26.80 -14.08 -5.22
CA ALA A 336 27.17 -15.21 -4.37
C ALA A 336 27.68 -16.40 -5.20
N ALA A 337 27.05 -16.70 -6.33
CA ALA A 337 27.48 -17.78 -7.24
C ALA A 337 28.87 -17.48 -7.85
N VAL A 338 29.13 -16.24 -8.25
CA VAL A 338 30.44 -15.81 -8.75
C VAL A 338 31.52 -15.97 -7.69
N LEU A 339 31.27 -15.51 -6.46
CA LEU A 339 32.21 -15.64 -5.34
C LEU A 339 32.56 -17.09 -5.02
N ALA A 340 31.55 -17.98 -5.02
CA ALA A 340 31.75 -19.40 -4.80
C ALA A 340 32.67 -20.01 -5.87
N VAL A 341 32.49 -19.65 -7.15
CA VAL A 341 33.37 -20.12 -8.22
C VAL A 341 34.79 -19.57 -8.05
N THR A 342 34.95 -18.27 -7.73
CA THR A 342 36.28 -17.66 -7.58
C THR A 342 37.07 -18.25 -6.41
N ASP A 343 36.43 -18.48 -5.27
CA ASP A 343 37.06 -19.10 -4.09
C ASP A 343 37.52 -20.55 -4.37
N HIS A 344 36.81 -21.27 -5.24
CA HIS A 344 37.20 -22.62 -5.66
C HIS A 344 38.29 -22.65 -6.74
N THR A 345 38.60 -21.53 -7.40
CA THR A 345 39.63 -21.45 -8.45
C THR A 345 41.01 -20.98 -7.97
N VAL A 346 41.17 -20.58 -6.69
CA VAL A 346 42.50 -20.27 -6.14
C VAL A 346 43.20 -21.57 -5.70
N PRO A 347 44.29 -22.02 -6.35
CA PRO A 347 45.03 -23.19 -5.91
C PRO A 347 45.75 -22.87 -4.59
N ALA A 348 45.58 -23.73 -3.59
CA ALA A 348 46.43 -23.73 -2.40
C ALA A 348 47.87 -24.13 -2.81
N GLY A 349 48.71 -23.13 -3.09
CA GLY A 349 50.14 -23.33 -3.25
C GLY A 349 50.76 -22.51 -4.36
N ILE A 350 51.08 -21.26 -4.07
CA ILE A 350 52.41 -20.70 -4.37
C ILE A 350 52.85 -19.92 -3.13
N THR A 351 53.42 -20.62 -2.16
CA THR A 351 54.49 -20.04 -1.37
C THR A 351 55.76 -20.19 -2.20
N ASP A 352 56.29 -19.10 -2.72
CA ASP A 352 57.74 -18.94 -2.65
C ASP A 352 58.14 -17.45 -2.53
N PRO A 353 59.17 -17.17 -1.72
CA PRO A 353 59.55 -15.84 -1.31
C PRO A 353 60.64 -15.29 -2.24
N HIS A 354 60.50 -14.07 -2.75
CA HIS A 354 61.64 -13.17 -2.96
C HIS A 354 61.16 -11.73 -3.18
N PRO A 355 61.84 -10.72 -2.59
CA PRO A 355 61.48 -9.32 -2.76
C PRO A 355 62.09 -8.80 -4.07
N ILE A 356 61.27 -8.18 -4.91
CA ILE A 356 61.77 -7.34 -6.01
C ILE A 356 61.39 -5.90 -5.71
N THR A 357 62.44 -5.11 -5.55
CA THR A 357 62.46 -3.67 -5.32
C THR A 357 62.08 -2.88 -6.57
N SER A 358 61.33 -1.80 -6.34
CA SER A 358 61.36 -0.49 -7.00
C SER A 358 61.22 -0.35 -8.53
N ASP A 359 60.24 0.49 -8.86
CA ASP A 359 60.25 1.57 -9.87
C ASP A 359 59.99 1.24 -11.34
N SER A 360 58.80 1.61 -11.81
CA SER A 360 58.66 2.55 -12.93
C SER A 360 57.18 2.91 -13.17
N ALA A 361 56.89 4.20 -13.08
CA ALA A 361 55.65 4.83 -13.52
C ALA A 361 55.35 4.59 -15.01
N ARG A 362 54.05 4.51 -15.35
CA ARG A 362 53.49 5.07 -16.60
C ARG A 362 51.96 5.15 -16.53
N ASN A 363 51.47 6.36 -16.84
CA ASN A 363 50.09 6.71 -17.12
C ASN A 363 49.38 5.74 -18.07
N ASN A 364 48.07 5.59 -17.88
CA ASN A 364 47.15 5.88 -18.96
C ASN A 364 45.79 6.32 -18.42
N ASP A 365 45.36 7.47 -18.92
CA ASP A 365 44.04 8.08 -18.77
C ASP A 365 42.96 7.27 -19.52
N ASP A 366 41.71 7.68 -19.26
CA ASP A 366 40.49 7.52 -20.06
C ASP A 366 39.74 6.18 -20.05
N VAL A 367 38.67 6.12 -19.24
CA VAL A 367 37.33 5.71 -19.72
C VAL A 367 36.24 6.49 -18.96
N GLU A 368 35.73 7.56 -19.57
CA GLU A 368 34.43 8.17 -19.22
C GLU A 368 33.29 7.26 -19.69
N TRP A 369 32.35 6.97 -18.79
CA TRP A 369 31.07 6.32 -19.12
C TRP A 369 29.99 7.41 -19.26
N THR A 370 29.63 7.77 -20.49
CA THR A 370 28.43 8.56 -20.79
C THR A 370 27.49 7.73 -21.67
N GLY A 371 26.22 7.67 -21.30
CA GLY A 371 25.18 7.10 -22.19
C GLY A 371 23.94 6.55 -21.51
N TYR A 372 23.06 7.41 -21.02
CA TYR A 372 21.60 7.18 -21.15
C TYR A 372 20.97 8.49 -21.60
N GLY A 373 20.61 8.52 -22.89
CA GLY A 373 19.97 9.63 -23.55
C GLY A 373 18.55 9.85 -23.04
N ARG A 374 18.22 11.14 -22.84
CA ARG A 374 16.86 11.66 -22.94
C ARG A 374 16.73 12.32 -24.31
N GLU A 375 15.57 12.10 -24.93
CA GLU A 375 14.83 12.92 -25.91
C GLU A 375 13.94 11.92 -26.69
N HIS A 376 12.61 12.05 -26.77
CA HIS A 376 11.74 13.24 -26.77
C HIS A 376 10.48 13.06 -25.92
#